data_AF-A0A5C5FTT8-F1
#
_entry.id   AF-A0A5C5FTT8-F1
#
_cell.length_a   1.000
_cell.length_b   1.000
_cell.length_c   1.000
_cell.angle_alpha   90.00
_cell.angle_beta   90.00
_cell.angle_gamma   90.00
#
_symmetry.space_group_name_H-M   'P 1'
#
loop_
_entity.id
_entity.type
_entity.pdbx_description
1 polymer ?
#
loop_
_entity_poly.entity_id
_entity_poly.type
_entity_poly.pdbx_seq_one_letter_code
_entity_poly.pdbx_strand_id
1 'polypeptide(L)'
;RLSSPAQLQAAPTQKRPTLTMAIRLRLSRHALTRNSPSYSLVATRSSSRPTAQPLEQLGLYQPLPSLEPAPSHSPNGAPRDPREWGARQFAPASERAPVGVKKVSWNLDRVRWWL
;
A
#
# COMPACT_ATOMS: atom_id res chain seq x y z
N ARG A 1 -50.65 32.02 -35.77
CA ARG A 1 -50.37 31.40 -34.44
C ARG A 1 -49.31 30.32 -34.68
N LEU A 2 -48.04 30.69 -34.72
CA LEU A 2 -47.05 30.53 -33.64
C LEU A 2 -46.97 29.09 -33.11
N SER A 3 -45.88 28.40 -33.42
CA SER A 3 -45.16 27.50 -32.49
C SER A 3 -43.83 27.07 -33.11
N SER A 4 -42.75 27.71 -32.67
CA SER A 4 -41.36 27.34 -32.95
C SER A 4 -40.95 26.10 -32.17
N PRO A 5 -40.07 25.23 -32.69
CA PRO A 5 -39.47 24.17 -31.89
C PRO A 5 -38.39 24.76 -30.97
N ALA A 6 -38.56 24.55 -29.66
CA ALA A 6 -37.58 24.93 -28.65
C ALA A 6 -36.28 24.12 -28.83
N GLN A 7 -35.22 24.79 -29.29
CA GLN A 7 -33.86 24.26 -29.24
C GLN A 7 -33.42 24.15 -27.77
N LEU A 8 -33.32 22.91 -27.26
CA LEU A 8 -32.57 22.61 -26.05
C LEU A 8 -31.08 22.90 -26.31
N GLN A 9 -30.58 24.03 -25.83
CA GLN A 9 -29.15 24.29 -25.72
C GLN A 9 -28.55 23.34 -24.67
N ALA A 10 -27.76 22.38 -25.12
CA ALA A 10 -26.90 21.58 -24.25
C ALA A 10 -25.89 22.52 -23.57
N ALA A 11 -25.90 22.52 -22.24
CA ALA A 11 -24.94 23.28 -21.44
C ALA A 11 -23.50 22.88 -21.82
N PRO A 12 -22.56 23.83 -21.96
CA PRO A 12 -21.17 23.50 -22.18
C PRO A 12 -20.66 22.73 -20.97
N THR A 13 -20.37 21.45 -21.16
CA THR A 13 -19.68 20.60 -20.20
C THR A 13 -18.38 21.31 -19.83
N GLN A 14 -18.33 21.93 -18.65
CA GLN A 14 -17.10 22.52 -18.13
C GLN A 14 -16.06 21.40 -18.01
N LYS A 15 -15.21 21.27 -19.03
CA LYS A 15 -13.98 20.48 -18.95
C LYS A 15 -13.13 21.19 -17.91
N ARG A 16 -13.19 20.68 -16.67
CA ARG A 16 -12.29 21.06 -15.58
C ARG A 16 -10.88 21.11 -16.14
N PRO A 17 -10.12 22.21 -15.96
CA PRO A 17 -8.78 22.31 -16.51
C PRO A 17 -7.93 21.18 -15.92
N THR A 18 -7.66 20.16 -16.73
CA THR A 18 -6.72 19.08 -16.43
C THR A 18 -5.31 19.59 -16.70
N LEU A 19 -4.91 20.62 -15.95
CA LEU A 19 -3.57 21.18 -16.02
C LEU A 19 -3.04 21.31 -14.60
N THR A 20 -2.69 20.18 -14.02
CA THR A 20 -1.68 20.22 -12.97
C THR A 20 -0.65 19.15 -13.28
N MET A 21 0.58 19.61 -13.54
CA MET A 21 1.81 18.82 -13.44
C MET A 21 2.06 18.34 -11.99
N ALA A 22 1.03 18.28 -11.15
CA ALA A 22 1.13 17.86 -9.78
C ALA A 22 1.56 16.40 -9.73
N ILE A 23 2.60 16.13 -8.95
CA ILE A 23 3.03 14.80 -8.60
C ILE A 23 2.11 14.29 -7.49
N ARG A 24 1.71 13.02 -7.57
CA ARG A 24 1.00 12.30 -6.53
C ARG A 24 1.78 11.06 -6.13
N LEU A 25 2.01 10.93 -4.83
CA LEU A 25 2.45 9.69 -4.22
C LEU A 25 1.24 8.76 -4.08
N ARG A 26 1.31 7.58 -4.67
CA ARG A 26 0.24 6.58 -4.62
C ARG A 26 0.78 5.19 -4.33
N LEU A 27 -0.10 4.33 -3.83
CA LEU A 27 0.17 2.90 -3.71
C LEU A 27 -0.30 2.20 -4.99
N SER A 28 0.64 1.57 -5.69
CA SER A 28 0.37 0.73 -6.87
C SER A 28 0.27 -0.72 -6.46
N ARG A 29 -0.79 -1.43 -6.86
CA ARG A 29 -1.01 -2.84 -6.52
C ARG A 29 -0.30 -3.75 -7.52
N HIS A 30 0.39 -4.77 -7.04
CA HIS A 30 0.89 -5.85 -7.89
C HIS A 30 -0.25 -6.80 -8.28
N ALA A 31 -0.37 -7.12 -9.58
CA ALA A 31 -1.47 -7.92 -10.11
C ALA A 31 -1.37 -9.43 -9.78
N LEU A 32 -0.19 -9.91 -9.34
CA LEU A 32 0.12 -11.33 -9.28
C LEU A 32 -0.50 -12.08 -8.08
N THR A 33 -0.91 -11.38 -7.02
CA THR A 33 -1.32 -12.02 -5.76
C THR A 33 -2.76 -11.67 -5.36
N ARG A 34 -3.66 -12.66 -5.49
CA ARG A 34 -5.09 -12.52 -5.13
C ARG A 34 -5.31 -12.43 -3.62
N ASN A 35 -4.61 -13.26 -2.85
CA ASN A 35 -4.79 -13.40 -1.39
C ASN A 35 -3.61 -12.86 -0.56
N SER A 36 -2.55 -12.39 -1.21
CA SER A 36 -1.37 -11.81 -0.58
C SER A 36 -1.05 -10.44 -1.19
N PRO A 37 -1.92 -9.43 -0.97
CA PRO A 37 -1.75 -8.13 -1.60
C PRO A 37 -0.40 -7.51 -1.23
N SER A 38 0.32 -7.04 -2.24
CA SER A 38 1.53 -6.24 -2.07
C SER A 38 1.37 -4.94 -2.84
N TYR A 39 1.91 -3.85 -2.28
CA TYR A 39 1.84 -2.53 -2.86
C TYR A 39 3.23 -1.92 -3.00
N SER A 40 3.45 -1.21 -4.09
CA SER A 40 4.61 -0.33 -4.29
C SER A 40 4.20 1.12 -4.03
N LEU A 41 4.94 1.84 -3.20
CA LEU A 41 4.83 3.29 -3.08
C LEU A 41 5.50 3.93 -4.28
N VAL A 42 4.76 4.72 -5.06
CA VAL A 42 5.24 5.27 -6.33
C VAL A 42 4.92 6.76 -6.47
N ALA A 43 5.83 7.51 -7.08
CA ALA A 43 5.61 8.88 -7.52
C ALA A 43 5.06 8.87 -8.95
N THR A 44 3.93 9.54 -9.17
CA THR A 44 3.25 9.56 -10.48
C THR A 44 2.70 10.93 -10.81
N ARG A 45 2.57 11.25 -12.10
CA ARG A 45 1.84 12.46 -12.52
C ARG A 45 0.35 12.29 -12.17
N SER A 46 -0.30 13.33 -11.68
CA SER A 46 -1.72 13.26 -11.26
C SER A 46 -2.68 12.85 -12.38
N SER A 47 -2.40 13.25 -13.61
CA SER A 47 -3.18 12.84 -14.80
C SER A 47 -2.85 11.42 -15.29
N SER A 48 -1.89 10.71 -14.68
CA SER A 48 -1.43 9.41 -15.13
C SER A 48 -2.42 8.31 -14.81
N ARG A 49 -2.64 7.40 -15.76
CA ARG A 49 -3.51 6.23 -15.56
C ARG A 49 -2.99 5.36 -14.40
N PRO A 50 -3.86 4.64 -13.66
CA PRO A 50 -3.43 3.74 -12.59
C PRO A 50 -2.43 2.67 -13.04
N THR A 51 -2.56 2.19 -14.29
CA THR A 51 -1.71 1.17 -14.91
C THR A 51 -0.46 1.72 -15.58
N ALA A 52 -0.31 3.04 -15.68
CA ALA A 52 0.85 3.65 -16.31
C ALA A 52 2.10 3.48 -15.45
N GLN A 53 3.25 3.41 -16.12
CA GLN A 53 4.54 3.32 -15.47
C GLN A 53 4.78 4.54 -14.56
N PRO A 54 5.21 4.32 -13.31
CA PRO A 54 5.50 5.41 -12.40
C PRO A 54 6.80 6.14 -12.77
N LEU A 55 6.97 7.37 -12.26
CA LEU A 55 8.20 8.12 -12.42
C LEU A 55 9.32 7.49 -11.58
N GLU A 56 8.99 7.13 -10.34
CA GLU A 56 9.91 6.50 -9.41
C GLU A 56 9.16 5.60 -8.45
N GLN A 57 9.78 4.48 -8.09
CA GLN A 57 9.33 3.61 -7.01
C GLN A 57 10.09 3.96 -5.74
N LEU A 58 9.37 4.36 -4.71
CA LEU A 58 9.91 4.86 -3.45
C LEU A 58 9.99 3.76 -2.38
N GLY A 59 9.20 2.70 -2.52
CA GLY A 59 9.17 1.64 -1.51
C GLY A 59 8.15 0.55 -1.78
N LEU A 60 8.07 -0.37 -0.83
CA LEU A 60 7.17 -1.51 -0.78
C LEU A 60 6.40 -1.52 0.55
N TYR A 61 5.14 -1.91 0.46
CA TYR A 61 4.23 -2.04 1.58
C TYR A 61 3.51 -3.38 1.53
N GLN A 62 3.59 -4.11 2.64
CA GLN A 62 2.83 -5.33 2.89
C GLN A 62 1.75 -5.04 3.94
N PRO A 63 0.46 -5.06 3.55
CA PRO A 63 -0.65 -4.75 4.44
C PRO A 63 -0.98 -5.89 5.41
N LEU A 64 -0.61 -7.12 5.05
CA LEU A 64 -0.83 -8.31 5.87
C LEU A 64 0.14 -8.24 7.07
N PRO A 65 -0.38 -8.24 8.30
CA PRO A 65 0.47 -8.18 9.48
C PRO A 65 1.24 -9.50 9.63
N SER A 66 2.55 -9.39 9.86
CA SER A 66 3.40 -10.51 10.23
C SER A 66 3.36 -10.65 11.74
N LEU A 67 2.99 -11.83 12.24
CA LEU A 67 3.21 -12.18 13.64
C LEU A 67 4.69 -12.55 13.76
N GLU A 68 5.48 -11.73 14.43
CA GLU A 68 6.81 -12.19 14.82
C GLU A 68 6.64 -13.25 15.90
N PRO A 69 7.22 -14.46 15.73
CA PRO A 69 7.15 -15.47 16.77
C PRO A 69 7.88 -14.95 18.00
N ALA A 70 7.22 -15.01 19.17
CA ALA A 70 7.85 -14.64 20.43
C ALA A 70 9.18 -15.42 20.62
N PRO A 71 10.24 -14.80 21.16
CA PRO A 71 11.51 -15.49 21.40
C PRO A 71 11.26 -16.69 22.32
N SER A 72 11.64 -17.90 21.90
CA SER A 72 11.61 -19.09 22.76
C SER A 72 12.62 -18.96 23.87
N HIS A 73 12.19 -19.21 25.10
CA HIS A 73 13.08 -19.40 26.23
C HIS A 73 13.18 -20.89 26.52
N SER A 74 14.36 -21.37 26.92
CA SER A 74 14.54 -22.70 27.49
C SER A 74 13.90 -22.75 28.89
N PRO A 75 13.69 -23.95 29.48
CA PRO A 75 13.24 -24.08 30.87
C PRO A 75 14.12 -23.34 31.88
N ASN A 76 15.38 -23.06 31.51
CA ASN A 76 16.37 -22.34 32.30
C ASN A 76 16.37 -20.81 32.04
N GLY A 77 15.41 -20.29 31.26
CA GLY A 77 15.26 -18.85 30.97
C GLY A 77 16.13 -18.30 29.84
N ALA A 78 17.13 -19.05 29.36
CA ALA A 78 17.99 -18.61 28.27
C ALA A 78 17.22 -18.54 26.93
N PRO A 79 17.47 -17.54 26.07
CA PRO A 79 16.91 -17.49 24.73
C PRO A 79 17.37 -18.73 23.94
N ARG A 80 16.41 -19.45 23.38
CA ARG A 80 16.59 -20.73 22.72
C ARG A 80 17.07 -20.49 21.29
N ASP A 81 18.23 -21.03 20.93
CA ASP A 81 18.73 -20.97 19.56
C ASP A 81 17.79 -21.75 18.62
N PRO A 82 17.25 -21.12 17.55
CA PRO A 82 16.39 -21.79 16.58
C PRO A 82 17.06 -22.98 15.86
N ARG A 83 18.39 -23.00 15.73
CA ARG A 83 19.12 -24.07 15.03
C ARG A 83 19.19 -25.37 15.81
N GLU A 84 19.25 -25.28 17.14
CA GLU A 84 19.43 -26.44 18.02
C GLU A 84 18.11 -27.15 18.33
N TRP A 85 16.99 -26.44 18.23
CA TRP A 85 15.76 -26.89 18.88
C TRP A 85 14.52 -26.98 17.96
N GLY A 86 14.66 -26.64 16.68
CA GLY A 86 13.59 -26.74 15.68
C GLY A 86 12.46 -25.72 15.88
N ALA A 87 11.44 -25.82 15.03
CA ALA A 87 10.28 -24.93 15.07
C ALA A 87 9.45 -25.14 16.35
N ARG A 88 9.03 -24.05 17.00
CA ARG A 88 8.10 -24.09 18.15
C ARG A 88 6.82 -24.84 17.76
N GLN A 89 6.46 -25.87 18.53
CA GLN A 89 5.23 -26.66 18.32
C GLN A 89 3.97 -25.97 18.90
N PHE A 90 4.13 -25.07 19.88
CA PHE A 90 3.00 -24.41 20.54
C PHE A 90 3.28 -22.92 20.80
N ALA A 91 2.32 -22.07 20.44
CA ALA A 91 2.28 -20.67 20.88
C ALA A 91 1.45 -20.60 22.16
N PRO A 92 1.95 -20.01 23.26
CA PRO A 92 1.12 -19.79 24.44
C PRO A 92 -0.03 -18.86 24.05
N ALA A 93 -1.26 -19.30 24.29
CA ALA A 93 -2.46 -18.50 24.11
C ALA A 93 -2.39 -17.32 25.09
N SER A 94 -1.96 -16.17 24.60
CA SER A 94 -2.08 -14.93 25.35
C SER A 94 -3.55 -14.50 25.31
N GLU A 95 -4.07 -13.99 26.42
CA GLU A 95 -5.46 -13.47 26.50
C GLU A 95 -5.71 -12.32 25.52
N ARG A 96 -4.65 -11.68 25.01
CA ARG A 96 -4.69 -10.66 23.97
C ARG A 96 -4.11 -11.21 22.68
N ALA A 97 -4.85 -11.03 21.58
CA ALA A 97 -4.34 -11.36 20.25
C ALA A 97 -3.00 -10.65 20.01
N PRO A 98 -1.96 -11.35 19.53
CA PRO A 98 -0.67 -10.74 19.26
C PRO A 98 -0.83 -9.64 18.20
N VAL A 99 -0.33 -8.44 18.50
CA VAL A 99 -0.33 -7.32 17.56
C VAL A 99 0.69 -7.63 16.47
N GLY A 100 0.20 -7.97 15.28
CA GLY A 100 1.08 -8.22 14.15
C GLY A 100 1.66 -6.92 13.56
N VAL A 101 2.90 -6.99 13.09
CA VAL A 101 3.64 -5.86 12.55
C VAL A 101 3.46 -5.82 11.03
N LYS A 102 3.11 -4.65 10.48
CA LYS A 102 3.05 -4.43 9.03
C LYS A 102 4.42 -4.04 8.51
N LYS A 103 4.87 -4.72 7.44
CA LYS A 103 6.18 -4.46 6.86
C LYS A 103 6.09 -3.33 5.83
N VAL A 104 6.91 -2.30 6.04
CA VAL A 104 7.09 -1.15 5.14
C VAL A 104 8.59 -0.97 4.93
N SER A 105 9.00 -0.81 3.68
CA SER A 105 10.36 -0.42 3.30
C SER A 105 10.27 0.71 2.29
N TRP A 106 10.84 1.88 2.59
CA TRP A 106 10.87 3.00 1.65
C TRP A 106 12.16 3.81 1.78
N ASN A 107 12.51 4.54 0.72
CA ASN A 107 13.58 5.51 0.74
C ASN A 107 13.06 6.85 1.27
N LEU A 108 13.39 7.18 2.51
CA LEU A 108 12.92 8.38 3.19
C LEU A 108 13.35 9.67 2.48
N ASP A 109 14.60 9.73 2.00
CA ASP A 109 15.15 10.91 1.34
C ASP A 109 14.44 11.20 0.02
N ARG A 110 14.18 10.14 -0.76
CA ARG A 110 13.42 10.27 -2.01
C ARG A 110 11.97 10.66 -1.74
N VAL A 111 11.32 10.06 -0.75
CA VAL A 111 9.96 10.47 -0.35
C VAL A 111 9.93 11.95 0.01
N ARG A 112 10.89 12.43 0.82
CA ARG A 112 11.01 13.86 1.19
C ARG A 112 11.24 14.76 -0.01
N TRP A 113 11.99 14.33 -1.02
CA TRP A 113 12.22 15.10 -2.24
C TRP A 113 10.95 15.30 -3.08
N TRP A 114 10.01 14.35 -3.02
CA TRP A 114 8.75 14.40 -3.75
C TRP A 114 7.59 15.09 -3.00
N LEU A 115 7.76 15.34 -1.70
CA LEU A 115 6.81 16.09 -0.87
C LEU A 115 7.03 17.59 -1.04
#